data_AF-A0A9X2J7F3-F1
#
_entry.id   AF-A0A9X2J7F3-F1
#
_cell.length_a   1.000
_cell.length_b   1.000
_cell.length_c   1.000
_cell.angle_alpha   90.00
_cell.angle_beta   90.00
_cell.angle_gamma   90.00
#
_symmetry.space_group_name_H-M   'P 1'
#
loop_
_entity.id
_entity.type
_entity.pdbx_description
1 polymer ?
#
loop_
_entity_poly.entity_id
_entity_poly.type
_entity_poly.pdbx_seq_one_letter_code
_entity_poly.pdbx_strand_id
1 'polypeptide(L)'
;MDKNTVVEFAGRQEGVDPLTELLRRGARELLQKAVEAELSTFMEDFQDRHLDDGRAAVVRNGYLPERDIQTGIGPVKVKVPKVRSKDGQPITFHSALVPPYVRKTRSLEAALPWLYLKGVSTGEMEEALSI
;
A
#
# COMPACT_ATOMS: atom_id res chain seq x y z
N MET A 1 -26.58 -2.23 -39.50
CA MET A 1 -25.54 -1.44 -40.21
C MET A 1 -25.01 -0.42 -39.24
N ASP A 2 -24.06 -0.82 -38.41
CA ASP A 2 -23.38 0.07 -37.47
C ASP A 2 -22.18 0.68 -38.18
N LYS A 3 -22.34 1.92 -38.67
CA LYS A 3 -21.26 2.69 -39.28
C LYS A 3 -20.53 3.45 -38.18
N ASN A 4 -19.61 2.79 -37.49
CA ASN A 4 -18.65 3.49 -36.65
C ASN A 4 -17.35 3.71 -37.46
N THR A 5 -17.13 4.95 -37.90
CA THR A 5 -15.98 5.41 -38.70
C THR A 5 -14.83 5.90 -37.81
N VAL A 6 -14.86 5.63 -36.52
CA VAL A 6 -13.80 6.01 -35.59
C VAL A 6 -12.83 4.84 -35.52
N VAL A 7 -11.64 5.03 -36.10
CA VAL A 7 -10.49 4.17 -35.81
C VAL A 7 -10.14 4.44 -34.35
N GLU A 8 -10.35 3.47 -33.47
CA GLU A 8 -9.75 3.53 -32.14
C GLU A 8 -8.25 3.69 -32.34
N PHE A 9 -7.73 4.84 -31.95
CA PHE A 9 -6.30 5.02 -31.85
C PHE A 9 -5.84 4.06 -30.75
N ALA A 10 -5.35 2.89 -31.17
CA ALA A 10 -4.56 2.04 -30.28
C ALA A 10 -3.47 2.93 -29.70
N GLY A 11 -3.64 3.29 -28.42
CA GLY A 11 -2.70 4.09 -27.67
C GLY A 11 -1.31 3.53 -27.94
N ARG A 12 -0.44 4.41 -28.42
CA ARG A 12 0.93 4.14 -28.83
C ARG A 12 1.64 3.33 -27.75
N GLN A 13 1.67 2.01 -27.90
CA GLN A 13 2.41 1.03 -27.10
C GLN A 13 2.57 1.45 -25.62
N GLU A 14 1.66 1.03 -24.74
CA GLU A 14 1.92 0.90 -23.30
C GLU A 14 3.00 -0.19 -23.09
N GLY A 15 4.21 0.09 -23.56
CA GLY A 15 5.39 -0.70 -23.24
C GLY A 15 5.70 -0.41 -21.78
N VAL A 16 5.33 -1.33 -20.90
CA VAL A 16 5.72 -1.31 -19.49
C VAL A 16 7.23 -1.05 -19.44
N ASP A 17 7.63 0.11 -18.92
CA ASP A 17 9.04 0.44 -18.74
C ASP A 17 9.68 -0.62 -17.82
N PRO A 18 10.61 -1.46 -18.32
CA PRO A 18 11.20 -2.53 -17.54
C PRO A 18 11.91 -2.04 -16.28
N LEU A 19 12.43 -0.80 -16.30
CA LEU A 19 13.05 -0.19 -15.14
C LEU A 19 12.00 0.14 -14.07
N THR A 20 10.90 0.79 -14.47
CA THR A 20 9.78 1.11 -13.56
C THR A 20 9.18 -0.15 -12.95
N GLU A 21 9.01 -1.24 -13.71
CA GLU A 21 8.48 -2.49 -13.16
C GLU A 21 9.46 -3.15 -12.18
N LEU A 22 10.77 -3.12 -12.47
CA LEU A 22 11.79 -3.58 -11.54
C LEU A 22 11.76 -2.77 -10.23
N LEU A 23 11.67 -1.44 -10.33
CA LEU A 23 11.56 -0.56 -9.17
C LEU A 23 10.29 -0.83 -8.36
N ARG A 24 9.15 -1.03 -9.03
CA ARG A 24 7.86 -1.33 -8.39
C ARG A 24 7.91 -2.65 -7.64
N ARG A 25 8.49 -3.69 -8.25
CA ARG A 25 8.72 -4.98 -7.58
C ARG A 25 9.64 -4.83 -6.38
N GLY A 26 10.77 -4.14 -6.54
CA GLY A 26 11.71 -3.89 -5.46
C GLY A 26 11.08 -3.11 -4.30
N ALA A 27 10.30 -2.08 -4.61
CA ALA A 27 9.56 -1.30 -3.62
C ALA A 27 8.55 -2.16 -2.85
N ARG A 28 7.82 -3.05 -3.54
CA ARG A 28 6.90 -4.02 -2.89
C ARG A 28 7.64 -4.93 -1.91
N GLU A 29 8.76 -5.52 -2.35
CA GLU A 29 9.55 -6.43 -1.51
C GLU A 29 10.15 -5.71 -0.29
N LEU A 30 10.68 -4.50 -0.49
CA LEU A 30 11.21 -3.65 0.59
C LEU A 30 10.12 -3.24 1.58
N LEU A 31 8.95 -2.84 1.08
CA LEU A 31 7.83 -2.45 1.93
C LEU A 31 7.34 -3.63 2.78
N GLN A 32 7.24 -4.82 2.19
CA GLN A 32 6.88 -6.03 2.92
C GLN A 32 7.89 -6.33 4.04
N LYS A 33 9.20 -6.27 3.75
CA LYS A 33 10.26 -6.48 4.75
C LYS A 33 10.20 -5.45 5.87
N ALA A 34 9.97 -4.19 5.54
CA ALA A 34 9.86 -3.12 6.53
C ALA A 34 8.69 -3.36 7.49
N VAL A 35 7.51 -3.71 6.97
CA VAL A 35 6.33 -4.01 7.79
C VAL A 35 6.53 -5.28 8.63
N GLU A 36 7.26 -6.28 8.12
CA GLU A 36 7.62 -7.46 8.91
C GLU A 36 8.60 -7.16 10.04
N ALA A 37 9.55 -6.23 9.83
CA ALA A 37 10.44 -5.75 10.88
C ALA A 37 9.70 -4.91 11.94
N GLU A 38 8.73 -4.09 11.53
CA GLU A 38 7.85 -3.41 12.49
C GLU A 38 7.06 -4.41 13.32
N LEU A 39 6.56 -5.49 12.70
CA LEU A 39 5.85 -6.54 13.41
C LEU A 39 6.76 -7.28 14.39
N SER A 40 7.99 -7.61 14.02
CA SER A 40 8.91 -8.32 14.93
C SER A 40 9.19 -7.48 16.17
N THR A 41 9.48 -6.19 15.97
CA THR A 41 9.69 -5.22 17.05
C THR A 41 8.44 -5.14 17.94
N PHE A 42 7.26 -5.05 17.34
CA PHE A 42 6.01 -5.03 18.10
C PHE A 42 5.78 -6.31 18.91
N MET A 43 6.16 -7.48 18.38
CA MET A 43 6.00 -8.76 19.07
C MET A 43 7.00 -8.92 20.22
N GLU A 44 8.19 -8.30 20.13
CA GLU A 44 9.20 -8.25 21.19
C GLU A 44 8.64 -7.61 22.46
N ASP A 45 7.88 -6.52 22.32
CA ASP A 45 7.22 -5.82 23.44
C ASP A 45 6.21 -6.71 24.21
N PHE A 46 5.75 -7.81 23.61
CA PHE A 46 4.78 -8.74 24.22
C PHE A 46 5.35 -10.14 24.49
N GLN A 47 6.68 -10.33 24.44
CA GLN A 47 7.29 -11.64 24.66
C GLN A 47 7.03 -12.19 26.06
N ASP A 48 7.03 -11.34 27.09
CA ASP A 48 6.81 -11.78 28.49
C ASP A 48 5.35 -12.12 28.78
N ARG A 49 4.45 -11.85 27.84
CA ARG A 49 3.01 -12.00 28.01
C ARG A 49 2.57 -13.41 27.63
N HIS A 50 2.43 -14.26 28.64
CA HIS A 50 2.02 -15.65 28.48
C HIS A 50 0.61 -15.91 29.05
N LEU A 51 -0.06 -16.90 28.48
CA LEU A 51 -1.24 -17.53 29.08
C LEU A 51 -0.84 -18.36 30.30
N ASP A 52 -1.82 -18.74 31.13
CA ASP A 52 -1.63 -19.64 32.27
C ASP A 52 -0.96 -20.98 31.88
N ASP A 53 -1.18 -21.43 30.63
CA ASP A 53 -0.57 -22.63 30.05
C ASP A 53 0.89 -22.43 29.56
N GLY A 54 1.50 -21.26 29.78
CA GLY A 54 2.87 -20.93 29.31
C GLY A 54 2.99 -20.65 27.80
N ARG A 55 1.88 -20.59 27.06
CA ARG A 55 1.85 -20.23 25.63
C ARG A 55 1.86 -18.72 25.46
N ALA A 56 2.49 -18.21 24.40
CA ALA A 56 2.43 -16.80 24.04
C ALA A 56 0.97 -16.30 23.92
N ALA A 57 0.64 -15.21 24.61
CA ALA A 57 -0.69 -14.62 24.59
C ALA A 57 -0.95 -13.89 23.26
N VAL A 58 0.09 -13.30 22.68
CA VAL A 58 0.02 -12.55 21.42
C VAL A 58 0.62 -13.39 20.31
N VAL A 59 -0.15 -13.64 19.25
CA VAL A 59 0.28 -14.46 18.11
C VAL A 59 0.01 -13.78 16.78
N ARG A 60 0.84 -14.11 15.79
CA ARG A 60 0.57 -13.77 14.40
C ARG A 60 -0.68 -14.53 13.92
N ASN A 61 -1.60 -13.82 13.29
CA ASN A 61 -2.87 -14.35 12.81
C ASN A 61 -3.15 -13.95 11.36
N GLY A 62 -2.21 -14.30 10.47
CA GLY A 62 -2.32 -14.03 9.04
C GLY A 62 -2.08 -12.55 8.70
N TYR A 63 -2.90 -12.03 7.79
CA TYR A 63 -2.73 -10.71 7.19
C TYR A 63 -4.08 -10.04 6.96
N LEU A 64 -4.06 -8.71 6.89
CA LEU A 64 -5.17 -7.91 6.37
C LEU A 64 -5.31 -8.09 4.85
N PRO A 65 -6.47 -7.73 4.26
CA PRO A 65 -6.63 -7.68 2.81
C PRO A 65 -5.55 -6.83 2.15
N GLU A 66 -5.05 -7.29 1.01
CA GLU A 66 -4.09 -6.53 0.20
C GLU A 66 -4.74 -5.22 -0.25
N ARG A 67 -3.96 -4.13 -0.23
CA ARG A 67 -4.38 -2.85 -0.79
C ARG A 67 -3.25 -2.22 -1.59
N ASP A 68 -3.62 -1.33 -2.50
CA ASP A 68 -2.66 -0.55 -3.27
C ASP A 68 -2.42 0.82 -2.59
N ILE A 69 -1.15 1.23 -2.55
CA ILE A 69 -0.72 2.58 -2.21
C ILE A 69 -0.23 3.26 -3.48
N GLN A 70 -0.80 4.40 -3.83
CA GLN A 70 -0.34 5.20 -4.94
C GLN A 70 0.99 5.90 -4.57
N THR A 71 2.04 5.57 -5.32
CA THR A 71 3.37 6.15 -5.20
C THR A 71 3.77 6.88 -6.48
N GLY A 72 4.92 7.57 -6.48
CA GLY A 72 5.45 8.21 -7.69
C GLY A 72 5.94 7.24 -8.78
N ILE A 73 5.97 5.93 -8.51
CA ILE A 73 6.27 4.87 -9.50
C ILE A 73 5.02 4.05 -9.86
N GLY A 74 3.84 4.60 -9.54
CA GLY A 74 2.54 3.95 -9.69
C GLY A 74 2.07 3.20 -8.43
N PRO A 75 1.05 2.34 -8.56
CA PRO A 75 0.47 1.62 -7.43
C PRO A 75 1.41 0.51 -6.93
N VAL A 76 1.62 0.47 -5.61
CA VAL A 76 2.40 -0.59 -4.94
C VAL A 76 1.48 -1.37 -4.00
N LYS A 77 1.43 -2.69 -4.21
CA LYS A 77 0.66 -3.65 -3.41
C LYS A 77 1.29 -3.87 -2.04
N VAL A 78 0.51 -3.70 -0.98
CA VAL A 78 0.95 -3.93 0.40
C VAL A 78 0.04 -4.90 1.14
N LYS A 79 0.65 -5.77 1.94
CA LYS A 79 -0.06 -6.73 2.78
C LYS A 79 0.43 -6.64 4.23
N VAL A 80 -0.38 -6.00 5.08
CA VAL A 80 -0.02 -5.79 6.49
C VAL A 80 -0.34 -7.03 7.32
N PRO A 81 0.61 -7.56 8.12
CA PRO A 81 0.36 -8.67 9.04
C PRO A 81 -0.70 -8.34 10.08
N LYS A 82 -1.38 -9.37 10.58
CA LYS A 82 -2.37 -9.26 11.65
C LYS A 82 -1.87 -9.98 12.90
N VAL A 83 -2.15 -9.38 14.04
CA VAL A 83 -1.90 -9.97 15.35
C VAL A 83 -3.23 -10.32 16.02
N ARG A 84 -3.24 -11.36 16.84
CA ARG A 84 -4.37 -11.75 17.68
C ARG A 84 -3.88 -11.96 19.11
N SER A 85 -4.56 -11.32 20.06
CA SER A 85 -4.42 -11.67 21.47
C SER A 85 -5.35 -12.82 21.86
N LYS A 86 -4.88 -13.71 22.75
CA LYS A 86 -5.60 -14.90 23.26
C LYS A 86 -6.06 -14.77 24.70
N ASP A 87 -5.57 -13.79 25.45
CA ASP A 87 -5.83 -13.62 26.89
C ASP A 87 -6.97 -12.66 27.21
N GLY A 88 -7.79 -12.33 26.20
CA GLY A 88 -8.97 -11.49 26.36
C GLY A 88 -8.72 -9.98 26.34
N GLN A 89 -7.47 -9.50 26.43
CA GLN A 89 -7.22 -8.07 26.20
C GLN A 89 -6.94 -7.81 24.70
N PRO A 90 -7.67 -6.88 24.07
CA PRO A 90 -7.52 -6.62 22.65
C PRO A 90 -6.19 -5.90 22.38
N ILE A 91 -5.40 -6.48 21.47
CA ILE A 91 -4.17 -5.87 20.94
C ILE A 91 -4.29 -5.86 19.42
N THR A 92 -3.98 -4.71 18.81
CA THR A 92 -3.96 -4.55 17.36
C THR A 92 -2.62 -4.00 16.93
N PHE A 93 -1.99 -4.65 15.95
CA PHE A 93 -0.80 -4.14 15.30
C PHE A 93 -1.19 -3.09 14.26
N HIS A 94 -0.57 -1.93 14.33
CA HIS A 94 -0.67 -0.87 13.33
C HIS A 94 0.74 -0.54 12.82
N SER A 95 0.95 -0.76 11.53
CA SER A 95 2.19 -0.35 10.86
C SER A 95 2.33 1.17 10.89
N ALA A 96 3.53 1.65 11.27
CA ALA A 96 3.84 3.08 11.27
C ALA A 96 4.11 3.58 9.85
N LEU A 97 4.78 2.75 9.04
CA LEU A 97 5.04 3.03 7.63
C LEU A 97 3.77 3.01 6.77
N VAL A 98 2.85 2.08 7.08
CA VAL A 98 1.60 1.89 6.32
C VAL A 98 0.38 1.89 7.24
N PRO A 99 0.00 3.06 7.79
CA PRO A 99 -1.14 3.18 8.68
C PRO A 99 -2.45 2.78 8.00
N PRO A 100 -3.48 2.38 8.78
CA PRO A 100 -4.81 2.13 8.25
C PRO A 100 -5.31 3.28 7.38
N TYR A 101 -6.06 2.95 6.32
CA TYR A 101 -6.70 3.89 5.38
C TYR A 101 -5.78 4.76 4.53
N VAL A 102 -4.46 4.75 4.73
CA VAL A 102 -3.52 5.42 3.81
C VAL A 102 -3.54 4.73 2.44
N ARG A 103 -3.83 5.52 1.40
CA ARG A 103 -3.93 5.07 -0.01
C ARG A 103 -2.95 5.77 -0.95
N LYS A 104 -2.29 6.85 -0.51
CA LYS A 104 -1.37 7.65 -1.33
C LYS A 104 -0.17 8.06 -0.49
N THR A 105 0.97 8.24 -1.14
CA THR A 105 2.16 8.83 -0.50
C THR A 105 1.95 10.32 -0.23
N ARG A 106 2.58 10.83 0.85
CA ARG A 106 2.50 12.25 1.23
C ARG A 106 2.98 13.18 0.12
N SER A 107 4.01 12.77 -0.63
CA SER A 107 4.53 13.53 -1.77
C SER A 107 3.50 13.69 -2.88
N LEU A 108 2.70 12.65 -3.15
CA LEU A 108 1.65 12.70 -4.16
C LEU A 108 0.46 13.55 -3.69
N GLU A 109 0.05 13.39 -2.43
CA GLU A 109 -1.00 14.21 -1.83
C GLU A 109 -0.62 15.70 -1.84
N ALA A 110 0.63 16.02 -1.53
CA ALA A 110 1.16 17.38 -1.58
C ALA A 110 1.19 17.98 -2.98
N ALA A 111 1.17 17.17 -4.05
CA ALA A 111 1.13 17.67 -5.43
C ALA A 111 -0.26 18.18 -5.85
N LEU A 112 -1.34 17.69 -5.23
CA LEU A 112 -2.72 18.02 -5.63
C LEU A 112 -3.03 19.53 -5.59
N PRO A 113 -2.70 20.29 -4.53
CA PRO A 113 -2.94 21.72 -4.50
C PRO A 113 -2.14 22.48 -5.56
N TRP A 114 -0.94 22.01 -5.89
CA TRP A 114 -0.12 22.61 -6.94
C TRP A 114 -0.72 22.41 -8.32
N LEU A 115 -1.24 21.21 -8.62
CA LEU A 115 -1.94 20.94 -9.88
C LEU A 115 -3.15 21.86 -10.04
N TYR A 116 -3.94 22.00 -8.98
CA TYR A 116 -5.08 22.91 -8.97
C TYR A 116 -4.64 24.37 -9.22
N LEU A 117 -3.60 24.84 -8.53
CA LEU A 117 -3.04 26.18 -8.72
C LEU A 117 -2.51 26.42 -10.14
N LYS A 118 -2.02 25.38 -10.81
CA LYS A 118 -1.54 25.44 -12.20
C LYS A 118 -2.66 25.33 -13.23
N GLY A 119 -3.92 25.29 -12.80
CA GLY A 119 -5.07 25.29 -13.69
C GLY A 119 -5.47 23.91 -14.19
N VAL A 120 -4.95 22.83 -13.61
CA VAL A 120 -5.44 21.47 -13.89
C VAL A 120 -6.80 21.32 -13.21
N SER A 121 -7.84 21.05 -14.00
CA SER A 121 -9.17 20.87 -13.44
C SER A 121 -9.23 19.59 -12.60
N THR A 122 -10.12 19.54 -11.60
CA THR A 122 -10.26 18.37 -10.72
C THR A 122 -10.58 17.09 -11.51
N GLY A 123 -11.26 17.19 -12.66
CA GLY A 123 -11.56 16.05 -13.52
C GLY A 123 -10.34 15.53 -14.30
N GLU A 124 -9.39 16.41 -14.63
CA GLU A 124 -8.15 16.07 -15.34
C GLU A 124 -7.02 15.65 -14.38
N MET A 125 -7.18 15.82 -13.06
CA MET A 125 -6.14 15.46 -12.08
C MET A 125 -5.81 13.98 -12.06
N GLU A 126 -6.79 13.10 -12.29
CA GLU A 126 -6.55 11.66 -12.35
C GLU A 126 -5.69 11.29 -13.55
N GLU A 127 -5.98 11.87 -14.71
CA GLU A 127 -5.19 11.71 -15.94
C GLU A 127 -3.80 12.32 -15.78
N ALA A 128 -3.68 13.51 -15.20
CA ALA A 128 -2.41 14.19 -14.97
C ALA A 128 -1.48 13.45 -13.98
N LEU A 129 -2.06 12.60 -13.12
CA LEU A 129 -1.32 11.76 -12.16
C LEU A 129 -1.22 10.30 -12.59
N SER A 130 -1.74 9.96 -13.77
CA SER A 130 -1.52 8.65 -14.37
C SER A 130 -0.08 8.54 -14.85
N ILE A 131 0.59 7.45 -14.49
CA ILE A 131 1.98 7.12 -14.86
C ILE A 131 1.96 5.75 -15.52
#